data_AF-A0A661QNN7-F1
#
_entry.id   AF-A0A661QNN7-F1
#
_cell.length_a   1.000
_cell.length_b   1.000
_cell.length_c   1.000
_cell.angle_alpha   90.00
_cell.angle_beta   90.00
_cell.angle_gamma   90.00
#
_symmetry.space_group_name_H-M   'P 1'
#
loop_
_entity.id
_entity.type
_entity.pdbx_description
1 polymer ?
#
loop_
_entity_poly.entity_id
_entity_poly.type
_entity_poly.pdbx_seq_one_letter_code
_entity_poly.pdbx_strand_id
1 'polypeptide(L)' 'MDTLTLKVPEFLKEQLNTFAKKKGLNRSEIIRNALTEYFSKDNSDRQGSFYDLSKDIAGSINAPSDLSINKRHLAGYGR' A
#
# COMPACT_ATOMS: atom_id res chain seq x y z
N MET A 1 -5.75 -7.67 10.56
CA MET A 1 -5.61 -8.72 9.54
C MET A 1 -7.01 -9.23 9.29
N ASP A 2 -7.52 -9.01 8.09
CA ASP A 2 -8.88 -9.41 7.73
C ASP A 2 -8.85 -10.73 6.96
N THR A 3 -9.88 -11.55 7.14
CA THR A 3 -9.96 -12.89 6.53
C THR A 3 -10.58 -12.78 5.14
N LEU A 4 -9.83 -13.22 4.12
CA LEU A 4 -10.29 -13.34 2.74
C LEU A 4 -10.60 -14.80 2.41
N THR A 5 -11.85 -15.09 2.04
CA THR A 5 -12.24 -16.40 1.50
C THR A 5 -12.36 -16.30 -0.01
N LEU A 6 -11.60 -17.13 -0.73
CA LEU A 6 -11.55 -17.12 -2.19
C LEU A 6 -11.72 -18.54 -2.74
N LYS A 7 -12.55 -18.69 -3.77
CA LYS A 7 -12.65 -19.93 -4.53
C LYS A 7 -11.50 -19.98 -5.52
N VAL A 8 -10.74 -21.08 -5.50
CA VAL A 8 -9.64 -21.32 -6.43
C VAL A 8 -9.82 -22.63 -7.16
N PRO A 9 -9.47 -22.70 -8.46
CA PRO A 9 -9.39 -23.96 -9.18
C PRO A 9 -8.42 -24.93 -8.51
N GLU A 10 -8.70 -26.24 -8.62
CA GLU A 10 -7.88 -27.27 -7.96
C GLU A 10 -6.42 -27.23 -8.43
N PHE A 11 -6.18 -27.00 -9.72
CA PHE A 11 -4.82 -26.89 -10.26
C PHE A 11 -4.00 -25.78 -9.59
N LEU A 12 -4.64 -24.67 -9.21
CA LEU A 12 -3.96 -23.52 -8.61
C LEU A 12 -3.65 -23.80 -7.14
N LYS A 13 -4.53 -24.53 -6.46
CA LYS A 13 -4.31 -25.04 -5.10
C LYS A 13 -3.15 -26.02 -5.03
N GLU A 14 -3.02 -26.94 -6.00
CA GLU A 14 -1.90 -27.87 -6.10
C GLU A 14 -0.56 -27.15 -6.33
N GLN A 15 -0.54 -26.17 -7.24
CA GLN A 15 0.64 -25.34 -7.48
C GLN A 15 1.04 -24.56 -6.21
N LEU A 16 0.07 -23.96 -5.53
CA LEU A 16 0.30 -23.22 -4.29
C LEU A 16 0.92 -24.12 -3.20
N ASN A 17 0.42 -25.34 -3.03
CA ASN A 17 0.96 -26.31 -2.07
C ASN A 17 2.39 -26.73 -2.42
N THR A 18 2.66 -26.96 -3.69
CA THR A 18 4.00 -27.33 -4.17
C THR A 18 5.00 -26.20 -3.95
N PHE A 19 4.59 -24.96 -4.28
CA PHE A 19 5.41 -23.77 -4.10
C PHE A 19 5.68 -23.47 -2.62
N ALA A 20 4.66 -23.62 -1.76
CA ALA A 20 4.78 -23.52 -0.31
C ALA A 20 5.84 -24.48 0.24
N LYS A 21 5.77 -25.76 -0.13
CA LYS A 21 6.76 -26.76 0.27
C LYS A 21 8.16 -26.42 -0.21
N LYS A 22 8.31 -26.00 -1.46
CA LYS A 22 9.62 -25.67 -2.06
C LYS A 22 10.28 -24.46 -1.41
N LYS A 23 9.50 -23.44 -1.05
CA LYS A 23 10.02 -22.19 -0.45
C LYS A 23 9.99 -22.17 1.08
N GLY A 24 9.40 -23.16 1.75
CA GLY A 24 9.21 -23.16 3.20
C GLY A 24 8.22 -22.08 3.68
N LEU A 25 7.34 -21.59 2.80
CA LEU A 25 6.38 -20.54 3.10
C LEU A 25 4.98 -21.11 3.31
N ASN A 26 4.17 -20.46 4.13
CA ASN A 26 2.76 -20.82 4.25
C ASN A 26 1.94 -20.25 3.06
N ARG A 27 0.79 -20.87 2.79
CA ARG A 27 -0.11 -20.48 1.68
C ARG A 27 -0.55 -19.01 1.76
N SER A 28 -0.91 -18.55 2.95
CA SER A 28 -1.38 -17.18 3.18
C SER A 28 -0.30 -16.14 2.94
N GLU A 29 0.97 -16.46 3.20
CA GLU A 29 2.13 -15.61 2.93
C GLU A 29 2.43 -15.52 1.45
N ILE A 30 2.33 -16.62 0.71
CA ILE A 30 2.45 -16.60 -0.75
C ILE A 30 1.35 -15.75 -1.37
N ILE A 31 0.09 -15.94 -0.94
CA ILE A 31 -1.04 -15.15 -1.46
C ILE A 31 -0.87 -13.67 -1.13
N ARG A 32 -0.48 -13.32 0.11
CA ARG A 32 -0.19 -11.93 0.50
C ARG A 32 0.92 -11.33 -0.36
N ASN A 33 2.03 -12.04 -0.55
CA ASN A 33 3.15 -11.55 -1.37
C ASN A 33 2.73 -11.36 -2.83
N ALA A 34 1.96 -12.29 -3.39
CA ALA A 34 1.44 -12.18 -4.75
C ALA A 34 0.49 -10.98 -4.90
N LEU A 35 -0.39 -10.72 -3.93
CA LEU A 35 -1.27 -9.55 -3.94
C LEU A 35 -0.45 -8.25 -3.83
N THR A 36 0.51 -8.18 -2.91
CA THR A 36 1.40 -7.02 -2.77
C THR A 36 2.17 -6.75 -4.06
N GLU A 37 2.72 -7.77 -4.69
CA GLU A 37 3.44 -7.65 -5.95
C GLU A 37 2.50 -7.22 -7.10
N TYR A 38 1.31 -7.80 -7.17
CA TYR A 38 0.29 -7.46 -8.17
C TYR A 38 -0.10 -5.97 -8.09
N PHE A 39 -0.42 -5.49 -6.89
CA PHE A 39 -0.74 -4.07 -6.69
C PHE A 39 0.48 -3.17 -6.87
N SER A 40 1.69 -3.62 -6.55
CA SER A 40 2.90 -2.84 -6.77
C SER A 40 3.21 -2.66 -8.27
N LYS A 41 2.87 -3.66 -9.10
CA LYS A 41 2.95 -3.58 -10.56
C LYS A 41 1.85 -2.69 -11.16
N ASP A 42 0.67 -2.66 -10.55
CA ASP A 42 -0.40 -1.71 -10.94
C ASP A 42 -0.01 -0.27 -10.55
N ASN A 43 0.73 -0.11 -9.46
CA ASN A 43 1.23 1.18 -9.00
C ASN A 43 2.35 1.78 -9.84
N SER A 44 2.92 1.09 -10.84
CA SER A 44 3.76 1.79 -11.84
C SER A 44 2.93 2.75 -12.70
N ASP A 45 1.60 2.60 -12.72
CA ASP A 45 0.64 3.55 -13.29
C ASP A 45 0.00 4.47 -12.25
N ARG A 46 0.52 4.55 -11.01
CA ARG A 46 0.20 5.67 -10.10
C ARG A 46 0.84 6.96 -10.61
N GLN A 47 0.37 7.45 -11.74
CA GLN A 47 0.15 8.88 -11.99
C GLN A 47 -0.98 9.38 -11.07
N GLY A 48 -0.89 9.10 -9.77
CA GLY A 48 -1.74 9.77 -8.81
C GLY A 48 -1.36 11.25 -8.84
N SER A 49 -2.36 12.13 -8.89
CA SER A 49 -2.09 13.54 -8.67
C SER A 49 -1.42 13.72 -7.30
N PHE A 50 -0.70 14.83 -7.07
CA PHE A 50 -0.12 15.12 -5.75
C PHE A 50 -1.16 14.95 -4.62
N TYR A 51 -2.43 15.29 -4.90
CA TYR A 51 -3.54 15.08 -3.98
C TYR A 51 -3.78 13.61 -3.60
N ASP A 52 -3.70 12.67 -4.55
CA ASP A 52 -3.92 11.25 -4.29
C ASP A 52 -2.84 10.66 -3.40
N LEU A 53 -1.61 11.16 -3.54
CA LEU A 53 -0.46 10.75 -2.74
C LEU A 53 -0.42 11.42 -1.36
N SER A 54 -1.16 12.52 -1.14
CA SER A 54 -1.13 13.26 0.12
C SER A 54 -2.31 12.96 1.05
N LYS A 55 -3.19 12.00 0.71
CA LYS A 55 -4.43 11.70 1.46
C LYS A 55 -4.16 11.21 2.89
N ASP A 56 -3.07 10.50 3.11
CA ASP A 56 -2.61 10.02 4.41
C ASP A 56 -1.90 11.11 5.23
N ILE A 57 -1.36 12.13 4.57
CA ILE A 57 -0.70 13.28 5.20
C ILE A 57 -1.72 14.35 5.60
N ALA A 58 -2.80 14.51 4.83
CA ALA A 58 -3.85 15.49 5.10
C ALA A 58 -4.51 15.24 6.47
N GLY A 59 -4.32 16.17 7.41
CA GLY A 59 -4.86 16.08 8.77
C GLY A 59 -4.06 15.21 9.74
N SER A 60 -2.89 14.70 9.33
CA SER A 60 -1.98 13.94 10.21
C SER A 60 -1.29 14.81 11.28
N ILE A 61 -1.31 16.13 11.12
CA ILE A 61 -0.66 17.09 12.01
C ILE A 61 -1.70 18.05 12.56
N ASN A 62 -1.69 18.24 13.89
CA ASN A 62 -2.45 19.32 14.54
C ASN A 62 -1.69 20.64 14.33
N ALA A 63 -2.11 21.40 13.33
CA ALA A 63 -1.55 22.72 13.00
C ALA A 63 -2.64 23.80 12.95
N PRO A 64 -2.27 25.08 13.10
CA PRO A 64 -3.18 26.20 12.86
C PRO A 64 -3.82 26.13 11.47
N SER A 65 -5.09 26.53 11.38
CA SER A 65 -5.85 26.50 10.11
C SER A 65 -5.33 27.48 9.05
N ASP A 66 -4.50 28.45 9.45
CA ASP A 66 -3.93 29.49 8.60
C ASP A 66 -2.47 29.24 8.21
N LEU A 67 -1.96 28.02 8.40
CA LEU A 67 -0.56 27.65 8.15
C LEU A 67 -0.10 28.00 6.72
N SER A 68 -0.98 27.87 5.72
CA SER A 68 -0.67 28.13 4.31
C SER A 68 -0.76 29.61 3.91
N ILE A 69 -1.33 30.48 4.75
CA ILE A 69 -1.64 31.88 4.40
C ILE A 69 -0.85 32.86 5.29
N ASN A 70 -0.60 32.50 6.55
CA ASN A 70 0.03 33.38 7.51
C ASN A 70 1.56 33.31 7.41
N LYS A 71 2.15 34.36 6.83
CA LYS A 71 3.60 34.50 6.61
C LYS A 71 4.45 34.34 7.87
N ARG A 72 3.90 34.55 9.08
CA ARG A 72 4.64 34.34 10.34
C ARG A 72 5.05 32.88 10.53
N HIS A 73 4.24 31.94 10.03
CA HIS A 73 4.52 30.50 10.12
C HIS A 73 5.52 30.01 9.07
N LEU A 74 5.82 30.82 8.04
CA LEU A 74 6.79 30.49 6.98
C LEU A 74 8.21 30.99 7.28
N ALA A 75 8.45 31.51 8.49
CA ALA A 75 9.77 31.98 8.89
C ALA A 75 10.78 30.82 8.85
N GLY A 76 11.79 30.92 7.97
CA GLY A 76 12.82 29.89 7.80
C GLY A 76 12.48 28.79 6.77
N TYR A 77 11.33 28.86 6.11
CA TYR A 77 10.97 27.91 5.06
C TYR A 77 11.91 28.03 3.85
N GLY A 78 12.51 26.90 3.41
CA GLY A 78 13.36 26.83 2.22
C GLY A 78 14.80 27.32 2.38
N ARG A 79 15.28 27.47 3.63
CA ARG A 79 16.71 27.69 3.94
C ARG A 79 17.40 26.40 4.35
#